data_AF-A0A2H0Y8H6-F1
#
_entry.id   AF-A0A2H0Y8H6-F1
#
_cell.length_a   1.000
_cell.length_b   1.000
_cell.length_c   1.000
_cell.angle_alpha   90.00
_cell.angle_beta   90.00
_cell.angle_gamma   90.00
#
_symmetry.space_group_name_H-M   'P 1'
#
loop_
_entity.id
_entity.type
_entity.pdbx_description
1 polymer ?
#
loop_
_entity_poly.entity_id
_entity_poly.type
_entity_poly.pdbx_seq_one_letter_code
_entity_poly.pdbx_strand_id
1 'polypeptide(L)'
;MKKYLIILVFILMIFKADAYAVNMNFTGPEEVTEENLSRAVQGQNKKTDQNQAREAIVRPKLEYTATGLRDPFQLAAFQTKSDKGKDTVKAVVAKSFPKLTLQGIIWGSSLPQAIINNKVIRVGDTLESVDIVDIGKEGVIVLFAGTEYKLITQQKSLKQKEEL
;
A
#
# COMPACT_ATOMS: atom_id res chain seq x y z
N MET A 1 47.95 -16.63 15.89
CA MET A 1 46.94 -17.48 15.21
C MET A 1 45.92 -18.15 16.14
N LYS A 2 46.03 -18.09 17.48
CA LYS A 2 45.07 -18.75 18.41
C LYS A 2 43.79 -17.95 18.73
N LYS A 3 43.72 -16.65 18.40
CA LYS A 3 42.57 -15.79 18.74
C LYS A 3 41.35 -15.98 17.81
N TYR A 4 41.56 -16.38 16.56
CA TYR A 4 40.49 -16.61 15.59
C TYR A 4 39.78 -17.96 15.77
N LEU A 5 40.42 -18.93 16.44
CA LEU A 5 39.83 -20.25 16.71
C LEU A 5 38.68 -20.18 17.73
N ILE A 6 38.77 -19.27 18.71
CA ILE A 6 37.74 -19.12 19.77
C ILE A 6 36.47 -18.46 19.21
N ILE A 7 36.61 -17.49 18.30
CA ILE A 7 35.47 -16.81 17.67
C ILE A 7 34.70 -17.78 16.75
N LEU A 8 35.40 -18.69 16.07
CA LEU A 8 34.78 -19.66 15.17
C LEU A 8 33.96 -20.74 15.92
N VAL A 9 34.40 -21.13 17.13
CA VAL A 9 33.63 -22.04 18.00
C VAL A 9 32.37 -21.36 18.55
N PHE A 10 32.44 -20.06 18.85
CA PHE A 10 31.29 -19.32 19.37
C PHE A 10 30.19 -19.13 18.31
N ILE A 11 30.57 -18.90 17.04
CA ILE A 11 29.61 -18.82 15.91
C ILE A 11 28.94 -20.18 15.66
N LEU A 12 29.67 -21.30 15.80
CA LEU A 12 29.09 -22.63 15.63
C LEU A 12 28.10 -23.03 16.73
N MET A 13 28.21 -22.46 17.95
CA MET A 13 27.23 -22.73 19.01
C MET A 13 25.90 -22.01 18.83
N ILE A 14 25.84 -20.90 18.08
CA ILE A 14 24.59 -20.16 17.85
C ILE A 14 23.64 -20.89 16.88
N PHE A 15 24.16 -21.75 16.00
CA PHE A 15 23.35 -22.44 14.97
C PHE A 15 22.68 -23.76 15.39
N LYS A 16 22.85 -24.24 16.63
CA LYS A 16 22.28 -25.54 17.06
C LYS A 16 20.94 -25.48 17.80
N ALA A 17 20.34 -24.30 17.97
CA ALA A 17 19.23 -24.13 18.91
C ALA A 17 17.80 -24.11 18.33
N ASP A 18 17.59 -24.08 17.01
CA ASP A 18 16.23 -23.99 16.43
C ASP A 18 15.82 -25.27 15.70
N ALA A 19 15.62 -26.33 16.48
CA ALA A 19 14.87 -27.51 16.07
C ALA A 19 13.80 -27.82 17.11
N TYR A 20 12.88 -26.87 17.33
CA TYR A 20 11.63 -27.15 18.02
C TYR A 20 10.53 -27.37 16.98
N ALA A 21 10.17 -28.65 16.82
CA ALA A 21 9.04 -29.09 16.04
C ALA A 21 7.73 -28.54 16.63
N VAL A 22 7.04 -27.70 15.86
CA VAL A 22 5.65 -27.32 16.14
C VAL A 22 4.77 -28.43 15.59
N ASN A 23 4.18 -29.21 16.50
CA ASN A 23 3.19 -30.22 16.20
C ASN A 23 1.84 -29.51 16.03
N MET A 24 1.43 -29.23 14.79
CA MET A 24 0.12 -28.64 14.49
C MET A 24 -0.91 -29.77 14.37
N ASN A 25 -1.75 -29.92 15.40
CA ASN A 25 -2.96 -30.72 15.30
C ASN A 25 -3.95 -29.99 14.38
N PHE A 26 -3.99 -30.39 13.12
CA PHE A 26 -4.99 -29.97 12.14
C PHE A 26 -6.31 -30.67 12.49
N THR A 27 -7.16 -29.99 13.27
CA THR A 27 -8.56 -30.38 13.47
C THR A 27 -9.28 -30.15 12.15
N GLY A 28 -9.70 -31.25 11.50
CA GLY A 28 -10.38 -31.21 10.21
C GLY A 28 -11.71 -30.44 10.25
N PRO A 29 -12.23 -30.04 9.08
CA PRO A 29 -13.52 -29.37 8.98
C PRO A 29 -14.62 -30.32 9.46
N GLU A 30 -15.39 -29.84 10.43
CA GLU A 30 -16.58 -30.47 10.99
C GLU A 30 -17.57 -30.81 9.86
N GLU A 31 -17.86 -32.09 9.70
CA GLU A 31 -18.79 -32.62 8.71
C GLU A 31 -20.20 -32.11 9.05
N VAL A 32 -20.73 -31.22 8.22
CA VAL A 32 -22.08 -30.69 8.35
C VAL A 32 -23.07 -31.81 7.99
N THR A 33 -23.55 -32.54 8.99
CA THR A 33 -24.60 -33.54 8.82
C THR A 33 -25.97 -32.87 8.64
N GLU A 34 -26.82 -33.45 7.77
CA GLU A 34 -28.14 -32.88 7.42
C GLU A 34 -29.12 -32.74 8.60
N GLU A 35 -28.82 -33.37 9.74
CA GLU A 35 -29.60 -33.21 10.97
C GLU A 35 -29.55 -31.76 11.50
N ASN A 36 -28.43 -31.05 11.29
CA ASN A 36 -28.24 -29.69 11.80
C ASN A 36 -28.95 -28.60 10.99
N LEU A 37 -29.37 -28.87 9.75
CA LEU A 37 -30.16 -27.90 8.96
C LEU A 37 -31.63 -27.82 9.41
N SER A 38 -32.20 -28.89 9.97
CA SER A 38 -33.62 -28.93 10.34
C SER A 38 -33.97 -28.13 11.61
N ARG A 39 -32.99 -27.86 12.49
CA ARG A 39 -33.23 -27.10 13.74
C ARG A 39 -33.20 -25.58 13.54
N ALA A 40 -32.61 -25.08 12.45
CA ALA A 40 -32.44 -23.64 12.21
C ALA A 40 -33.70 -22.93 11.64
N VAL A 41 -34.74 -23.67 11.24
CA VAL A 41 -35.90 -23.10 10.52
C VAL A 41 -37.13 -22.87 11.43
N GLN A 42 -37.14 -23.38 12.68
CA GLN A 42 -38.29 -23.26 13.59
C GLN A 42 -38.19 -22.11 14.61
N GLY A 43 -37.37 -21.10 14.31
CA GLY A 43 -37.22 -19.88 15.11
C GLY A 43 -38.10 -18.72 14.65
N GLN A 44 -39.40 -18.81 14.94
CA GLN A 44 -40.26 -17.67 15.27
C GLN A 44 -40.53 -16.59 14.20
N ASN A 45 -41.53 -16.89 13.36
CA ASN A 45 -42.49 -15.89 12.89
C ASN A 45 -43.17 -15.21 14.10
N LYS A 46 -42.71 -14.02 14.49
CA LYS A 46 -43.45 -13.13 15.39
C LYS A 46 -43.88 -11.90 14.61
N LYS A 47 -45.00 -12.03 13.89
CA LYS A 47 -45.77 -10.89 13.37
C LYS A 47 -46.46 -10.24 14.56
N THR A 48 -45.94 -9.11 15.02
CA THR A 48 -46.65 -8.21 15.91
C THR A 48 -46.98 -6.94 15.16
N ASP A 49 -48.26 -6.60 15.19
CA ASP A 49 -48.94 -5.50 14.53
C ASP A 49 -48.19 -4.16 14.57
N GLN A 50 -47.74 -3.69 13.41
CA GLN A 50 -47.51 -2.27 13.19
C GLN A 50 -48.80 -1.67 12.64
N ASN A 51 -49.71 -1.35 13.55
CA ASN A 51 -50.91 -0.58 13.25
C ASN A 51 -50.47 0.84 12.88
N GLN A 52 -50.58 1.11 11.58
CA GLN A 52 -50.08 2.26 10.87
C GLN A 52 -50.95 3.49 11.17
N ALA A 53 -50.55 4.29 12.16
CA ALA A 53 -50.80 5.73 12.09
C ALA A 53 -49.70 6.34 11.20
N ARG A 54 -49.81 6.15 9.88
CA ARG A 54 -49.02 6.91 8.92
C ARG A 54 -49.56 8.33 8.93
N GLU A 55 -49.02 9.16 9.81
CA GLU A 55 -49.12 10.62 9.63
C GLU A 55 -48.69 10.90 8.19
N ALA A 56 -49.61 11.45 7.39
CA ALA A 56 -49.33 11.75 6.01
C ALA A 56 -48.15 12.73 6.00
N ILE A 57 -47.00 12.29 5.50
CA ILE A 57 -45.82 13.15 5.35
C ILE A 57 -46.21 14.22 4.32
N VAL A 58 -46.70 15.36 4.80
CA VAL A 58 -47.01 16.53 3.99
C VAL A 58 -45.69 17.09 3.50
N ARG A 59 -45.37 16.85 2.22
CA ARG A 59 -44.18 17.40 1.58
C ARG A 59 -44.50 18.83 1.14
N PRO A 60 -43.88 19.87 1.72
CA PRO A 60 -44.06 21.23 1.21
C PRO A 60 -43.58 21.28 -0.25
N LYS A 61 -44.29 22.03 -1.08
CA LYS A 61 -43.89 22.28 -2.46
C LYS A 61 -42.61 23.12 -2.44
N LEU A 62 -41.48 22.51 -2.77
CA LEU A 62 -40.19 23.19 -2.88
C LEU A 62 -40.11 23.84 -4.25
N GLU A 63 -40.24 25.16 -4.32
CA GLU A 63 -39.99 25.91 -5.55
C GLU A 63 -38.51 26.27 -5.62
N TYR A 64 -37.86 25.86 -6.72
CA TYR A 64 -36.45 26.12 -6.95
C TYR A 64 -36.28 27.49 -7.59
N THR A 65 -35.89 28.50 -6.81
CA THR A 65 -35.70 29.89 -7.27
C THR A 65 -34.24 30.21 -7.59
N ALA A 66 -33.45 29.23 -8.06
CA ALA A 66 -32.06 29.52 -8.39
C ALA A 66 -31.96 30.25 -9.72
N THR A 67 -31.61 31.53 -9.65
CA THR A 67 -31.21 32.33 -10.80
C THR A 67 -29.68 32.35 -10.89
N GLY A 68 -29.10 32.22 -12.10
CA GLY A 68 -27.64 32.23 -12.29
C GLY A 68 -26.99 30.85 -12.20
N LEU A 69 -27.57 29.85 -12.88
CA LEU A 69 -27.00 28.51 -13.00
C LEU A 69 -25.58 28.60 -13.61
N ARG A 70 -24.56 28.33 -12.80
CA ARG A 70 -23.19 28.19 -13.29
C ARG A 70 -23.12 26.88 -14.08
N ASP A 71 -22.86 26.99 -15.38
CA ASP A 71 -22.71 25.82 -16.24
C ASP A 71 -21.41 25.08 -15.85
N PRO A 72 -21.50 23.85 -15.33
CA PRO A 72 -20.33 23.07 -14.95
C PRO A 72 -19.52 22.58 -16.16
N PHE A 73 -20.03 22.73 -17.39
CA PHE A 73 -19.36 22.39 -18.64
C PHE A 73 -18.85 23.61 -19.41
N GLN A 74 -19.00 24.81 -18.86
CA GLN A 74 -18.11 25.90 -19.24
C GLN A 74 -16.71 25.51 -18.78
N LEU A 75 -15.97 24.86 -19.68
CA LEU A 75 -14.51 24.79 -19.66
C LEU A 75 -14.08 26.21 -19.29
N ALA A 76 -13.68 26.41 -18.04
CA ALA A 76 -13.00 27.62 -17.66
C ALA A 76 -11.80 27.65 -18.60
N ALA A 77 -11.89 28.48 -19.65
CA ALA A 77 -10.72 28.83 -20.43
C ALA A 77 -9.72 29.21 -19.37
N PHE A 78 -8.69 28.38 -19.20
CA PHE A 78 -7.64 28.60 -18.23
C PHE A 78 -7.08 29.96 -18.61
N GLN A 79 -7.60 31.01 -17.97
CA GLN A 79 -7.04 32.32 -18.06
C GLN A 79 -5.75 32.15 -17.31
N THR A 80 -4.70 31.84 -18.06
CA THR A 80 -3.33 32.07 -17.67
C THR A 80 -3.29 33.55 -17.35
N LYS A 81 -3.60 33.89 -16.10
CA LYS A 81 -3.19 35.15 -15.53
C LYS A 81 -1.69 35.09 -15.66
N SER A 82 -1.19 35.71 -16.74
CA SER A 82 0.20 36.07 -16.87
C SER A 82 0.41 37.12 -15.81
N ASP A 83 0.59 36.65 -14.58
CA ASP A 83 1.24 37.45 -13.57
C ASP A 83 2.58 37.80 -14.19
N LYS A 84 2.75 39.07 -14.56
CA LYS A 84 4.06 39.70 -14.62
C LYS A 84 4.62 39.79 -13.19
N GLY A 85 4.66 38.64 -12.52
CA GLY A 85 5.44 38.38 -11.34
C GLY A 85 6.88 38.37 -11.83
N LYS A 86 7.67 39.26 -11.26
CA LYS A 86 9.11 39.27 -11.36
C LYS A 86 9.62 37.92 -10.82
N ASP A 87 9.63 36.91 -11.67
CA ASP A 87 10.26 35.63 -11.39
C ASP A 87 11.74 35.92 -11.25
N THR A 88 12.16 36.15 -10.00
CA THR A 88 13.49 35.75 -9.61
C THR A 88 13.55 34.26 -9.94
N VAL A 89 14.14 33.94 -11.10
CA VAL A 89 14.56 32.60 -11.48
C VAL A 89 15.48 32.15 -10.37
N LYS A 90 14.89 31.58 -9.33
CA LYS A 90 15.59 30.95 -8.23
C LYS A 90 16.27 29.78 -8.90
N ALA A 91 17.57 29.96 -9.17
CA ALA A 91 18.41 28.97 -9.81
C ALA A 91 18.00 27.60 -9.29
N VAL A 92 17.43 26.78 -10.19
CA VAL A 92 17.06 25.41 -9.90
C VAL A 92 18.39 24.72 -9.64
N VAL A 93 18.81 24.70 -8.39
CA VAL A 93 19.99 23.96 -7.96
C VAL A 93 19.70 22.53 -8.39
N ALA A 94 20.47 22.04 -9.36
CA ALA A 94 20.35 20.70 -9.88
C ALA A 94 20.51 19.73 -8.70
N LYS A 95 19.38 19.28 -8.14
CA LYS A 95 19.37 18.37 -7.02
C LYS A 95 19.81 17.02 -7.58
N SER A 96 20.95 16.54 -7.13
CA SER A 96 21.44 15.22 -7.51
C SER A 96 20.52 14.14 -6.93
N PHE A 97 20.34 13.06 -7.68
CA PHE A 97 19.57 11.91 -7.22
C PHE A 97 20.24 11.31 -5.96
N PRO A 98 19.50 11.10 -4.86
CA PRO A 98 20.08 10.55 -3.65
C PRO A 98 20.56 9.12 -3.87
N LYS A 99 21.60 8.70 -3.12
CA LYS A 99 22.08 7.33 -3.17
C LYS A 99 21.10 6.41 -2.45
N LEU A 100 20.21 5.78 -3.22
CA LEU A 100 19.27 4.79 -2.72
C LEU A 100 19.81 3.37 -2.96
N THR A 101 19.78 2.54 -1.92
CA THR A 101 20.15 1.12 -2.01
C THR A 101 18.94 0.25 -1.71
N LEU A 102 18.46 -0.46 -2.74
CA LEU A 102 17.40 -1.45 -2.61
C LEU A 102 17.97 -2.77 -2.08
N GLN A 103 17.57 -3.13 -0.88
CA GLN A 103 18.06 -4.30 -0.13
C GLN A 103 17.15 -5.51 -0.30
N GLY A 104 15.83 -5.28 -0.35
CA GLY A 104 14.85 -6.34 -0.48
C GLY A 104 13.50 -5.84 -0.99
N ILE A 105 12.73 -6.74 -1.58
CA ILE A 105 11.37 -6.49 -2.05
C ILE A 105 10.48 -7.63 -1.56
N ILE A 106 9.39 -7.28 -0.90
CA ILE A 106 8.32 -8.20 -0.51
C ILE A 106 7.14 -7.88 -1.44
N TRP A 107 6.91 -8.77 -2.40
CA TRP A 107 5.87 -8.66 -3.42
C TRP A 107 4.95 -9.88 -3.36
N GLY A 108 3.72 -9.75 -3.85
CA GLY A 108 2.74 -10.85 -3.88
C GLY A 108 1.71 -10.86 -2.75
N SER A 109 1.68 -9.81 -1.91
CA SER A 109 0.56 -9.52 -1.00
C SER A 109 -0.29 -8.37 -1.54
N SER A 110 -1.40 -8.07 -0.86
CA SER A 110 -2.21 -6.87 -1.14
C SER A 110 -1.48 -5.56 -0.83
N LEU A 111 -0.35 -5.61 -0.10
CA LEU A 111 0.42 -4.45 0.35
C LEU A 111 1.90 -4.72 0.08
N PRO A 112 2.40 -4.44 -1.14
CA PRO A 112 3.80 -4.64 -1.47
C PRO A 112 4.68 -3.69 -0.65
N GLN A 113 5.86 -4.19 -0.27
CA GLN A 113 6.81 -3.47 0.59
C GLN A 113 8.22 -3.61 0.03
N ALA A 114 9.06 -2.60 0.25
CA ALA A 114 10.46 -2.64 -0.11
C ALA A 114 11.33 -2.17 1.05
N ILE A 115 12.57 -2.63 1.07
CA ILE A 115 13.58 -2.22 2.05
C ILE A 115 14.61 -1.36 1.31
N ILE A 116 14.56 -0.05 1.51
CA ILE A 116 15.49 0.93 0.92
C ILE A 116 16.21 1.65 2.05
N ASN A 117 17.55 1.72 1.98
CA ASN A 117 18.38 2.37 3.01
C ASN A 117 18.02 1.90 4.44
N ASN A 118 17.81 0.59 4.62
CA ASN A 118 17.44 -0.06 5.89
C ASN A 118 16.07 0.38 6.45
N LYS A 119 15.21 1.01 5.63
CA LYS A 119 13.84 1.37 5.99
C LYS A 119 12.83 0.58 5.17
N VAL A 120 11.78 0.12 5.84
CA VAL A 120 10.62 -0.49 5.18
C VAL A 120 9.73 0.62 4.65
N ILE A 121 9.47 0.60 3.36
CA ILE A 121 8.65 1.58 2.64
C ILE A 121 7.53 0.87 1.88
N ARG A 122 6.46 1.61 1.61
CA ARG A 122 5.27 1.19 0.86
C ARG A 122 5.07 2.07 -0.36
N VAL A 123 4.19 1.62 -1.26
CA VAL A 123 3.72 2.46 -2.37
C VAL A 123 3.04 3.71 -1.82
N GLY A 124 3.43 4.87 -2.33
CA GLY A 124 2.96 6.18 -1.88
C GLY A 124 3.77 6.83 -0.76
N ASP A 125 4.77 6.14 -0.18
CA ASP A 125 5.68 6.75 0.78
C ASP A 125 6.68 7.69 0.08
N THR A 126 7.18 8.69 0.81
CA THR A 126 8.27 9.57 0.36
C THR A 126 9.53 9.33 1.19
N LEU A 127 10.66 9.07 0.53
CA LEU A 127 11.98 8.89 1.16
C LEU A 127 13.00 9.84 0.53
N GLU A 128 13.66 10.68 1.33
CA GLU A 128 14.75 11.56 0.86
C GLU A 128 14.38 12.44 -0.36
N SER A 129 13.13 12.92 -0.44
CA SER A 129 12.55 13.67 -1.58
C SER A 129 12.28 12.85 -2.84
N VAL A 130 12.17 11.53 -2.68
CA VAL A 130 11.83 10.58 -3.72
C VAL A 130 10.51 9.93 -3.36
N ASP A 131 9.55 9.92 -4.27
CA ASP A 131 8.25 9.29 -4.06
C ASP A 131 8.23 7.87 -4.62
N ILE A 132 7.65 6.93 -3.89
CA ILE A 132 7.57 5.53 -4.28
C ILE A 132 6.29 5.32 -5.09
N VAL A 133 6.45 5.08 -6.40
CA VAL A 133 5.32 4.97 -7.34
C VAL A 133 4.81 3.54 -7.41
N ASP A 134 5.71 2.57 -7.48
CA ASP A 134 5.34 1.15 -7.60
C ASP A 134 6.42 0.23 -7.01
N ILE A 135 5.99 -0.91 -6.48
CA ILE A 135 6.85 -1.95 -5.92
C ILE A 135 6.50 -3.27 -6.60
N GLY A 136 7.35 -3.69 -7.54
CA GLY A 136 7.17 -4.91 -8.31
C GLY A 136 8.18 -6.00 -7.96
N LYS A 137 8.02 -7.18 -8.59
CA LYS A 137 8.95 -8.32 -8.44
C LYS A 137 10.39 -7.98 -8.85
N GLU A 138 10.55 -7.14 -9.86
CA GLU A 138 11.86 -6.87 -10.45
C GLU A 138 12.61 -5.71 -9.78
N GLY A 139 11.90 -4.83 -9.08
CA GLY A 139 12.41 -3.53 -8.70
C GLY A 139 11.35 -2.62 -8.11
N VAL A 140 11.79 -1.42 -7.72
CA VAL A 140 10.93 -0.35 -7.22
C VAL A 140 11.02 0.82 -8.19
N ILE A 141 9.87 1.35 -8.61
CA ILE A 141 9.78 2.56 -9.43
C ILE A 141 9.65 3.75 -8.50
N VAL A 142 10.54 4.73 -8.67
CA VAL A 142 10.60 5.91 -7.81
C VAL A 142 10.60 7.18 -8.64
N LEU A 143 9.96 8.23 -8.14
CA LEU A 143 9.86 9.53 -8.78
C LEU A 143 10.75 10.53 -8.04
N PHE A 144 11.68 11.16 -8.76
CA PHE A 144 12.55 12.20 -8.20
C PHE A 144 12.61 13.39 -9.15
N ALA A 145 12.25 14.58 -8.64
CA ALA A 145 12.24 15.82 -9.40
C ALA A 145 11.48 15.73 -10.74
N GLY A 146 10.42 14.92 -10.79
CA GLY A 146 9.59 14.71 -11.99
C GLY A 146 10.12 13.65 -12.97
N THR A 147 11.22 12.97 -12.65
CA THR A 147 11.78 11.88 -13.46
C THR A 147 11.65 10.54 -12.74
N GLU A 148 11.22 9.51 -13.46
CA GLU A 148 11.10 8.15 -12.93
C GLU A 148 12.45 7.40 -13.00
N TYR A 149 12.76 6.65 -11.96
CA TYR A 149 13.94 5.81 -11.84
C TYR A 149 13.52 4.41 -11.38
N LYS A 150 14.10 3.38 -12.01
CA LYS A 150 13.90 1.98 -11.60
C LYS A 150 15.08 1.53 -10.74
N LEU A 151 14.80 1.23 -9.48
CA LEU A 151 15.77 0.65 -8.55
C LEU A 151 15.72 -0.88 -8.65
N ILE A 152 16.90 -1.49 -8.83
CA ILE A 152 17.09 -2.94 -8.85
C ILE A 152 17.91 -3.38 -7.63
N THR A 153 17.76 -4.63 -7.22
CA THR A 153 18.51 -5.19 -6.10
C THR A 153 19.98 -5.35 -6.46
N GLN A 154 20.88 -5.19 -5.48
CA GLN A 154 22.32 -5.32 -5.71
C GLN A 154 22.74 -6.73 -6.15
N GLN A 155 22.00 -7.76 -5.74
CA GLN A 155 22.26 -9.13 -6.19
C GLN A 155 22.07 -9.28 -7.71
N LYS A 156 21.11 -8.56 -8.29
CA LYS A 156 20.84 -8.61 -9.74
C LYS A 156 21.91 -7.84 -10.52
N SER A 157 22.39 -6.71 -10.01
CA SER A 157 23.44 -5.92 -10.68
C SER A 157 24.79 -6.62 -10.74
N LEU A 158 25.10 -7.51 -9.79
CA LEU A 158 26.35 -8.25 -9.77
C LEU A 158 26.37 -9.37 -10.83
N LYS A 159 25.26 -10.11 -10.99
CA LYS A 159 25.15 -11.17 -12.01
C LYS A 159 25.28 -10.62 -13.44
N GLN A 160 24.72 -9.45 -13.71
CA GLN A 160 24.81 -8.82 -15.03
C GLN A 160 26.23 -8.38 -15.40
N LYS A 161 27.14 -8.23 -14.43
CA LYS A 161 28.52 -7.82 -14.65
C LYS A 161 29.46 -9.02 -14.90
N GLU A 162 29.03 -10.23 -14.62
CA GLU A 162 29.78 -11.47 -14.84
C GLU A 162 29.48 -12.12 -16.21
N GLU A 163 28.42 -11.68 -16.89
CA GLU A 163 28.00 -12.17 -18.23
C GLU A 163 28.50 -11.28 -19.40
N LEU A 164 29.38 -10.31 -19.11
CA LEU A 164 30.01 -9.38 -20.07
C LEU A 164 31.52 -9.59 -20.08
#